data_AF-A0AAW0UR25-F1
#
_entry.id   AF-A0AAW0UR25-F1
#
_cell.length_a   1.000
_cell.length_b   1.000
_cell.length_c   1.000
_cell.angle_alpha   90.00
_cell.angle_beta   90.00
_cell.angle_gamma   90.00
#
_symmetry.space_group_name_H-M   'P 1'
#
loop_
_entity.id
_entity.type
_entity.pdbx_description
1 polymer ?
#
loop_
_entity_poly.entity_id
_entity_poly.type
_entity_poly.pdbx_seq_one_letter_code
_entity_poly.pdbx_strand_id
1 'polypeptide(L)'
;MKDDSPSGPPCLATFFASLSVSAARERPFKRKIEGLCKDYIEKDMRTIRYILGLEATIVFRPVCRGSRVFGRRNALRLQSLQLAHHFSCSQTETLHNHNDRRWSEKAVRTYHQRAYGKLSTAEEPNVEFCSANRIIQPTIHAEMIQQYFNLAKTSAYRILDKDKRLKVCDVHNLARNMNTLQKNSFDPVNIRNHLALLYRCPLTTEHNIGVMKELGLNDLRAEHLIQAIKLFKSSVAAIKKWGLLPEHYDPMETLTSLEIPDHVLNNVKFSDCINDLTLAQLHQKMSSVYLSWRLNCSEKEVSKLQQTYRLAKKSMKLQQKVLVQLEHEWNIDIPKVRLNGYLLTCSPTNISLIDNKVKQIAGISLKEYVVMTPRILTIPYHQLLQVDQILSKLDLPETSLKALPRICTLHPDTLQERLNELQQIPEFYALQSHPRMLHLIYYHNKTYYMIS
;
A
#
# COMPACT_ATOMS: atom_id res chain seq x y z
N MET A 1 10.40 -57.68 36.67
CA MET A 1 9.83 -56.31 36.71
C MET A 1 9.15 -56.09 35.38
N LYS A 2 7.82 -55.99 35.41
CA LYS A 2 6.96 -55.56 34.30
C LYS A 2 7.04 -54.03 34.24
N ASP A 3 6.88 -53.45 33.05
CA ASP A 3 6.14 -52.18 32.85
C ASP A 3 5.92 -51.93 31.35
N ASP A 4 4.77 -52.41 30.90
CA ASP A 4 3.68 -51.70 30.22
C ASP A 4 3.99 -50.45 29.36
N SER A 5 3.86 -50.68 28.05
CA SER A 5 3.54 -49.72 27.01
C SER A 5 2.01 -49.51 26.87
N PRO A 6 1.52 -48.29 26.60
CA PRO A 6 0.16 -48.10 26.10
C PRO A 6 0.14 -47.80 24.59
N SER A 7 -0.60 -48.65 23.88
CA SER A 7 -1.03 -48.49 22.49
C SER A 7 -2.25 -47.57 22.42
N GLY A 8 -2.19 -46.56 21.55
CA GLY A 8 -3.33 -45.72 21.16
C GLY A 8 -3.75 -46.02 19.71
N PRO A 9 -5.06 -46.04 19.37
CA PRO A 9 -5.54 -46.32 18.02
C PRO A 9 -5.67 -45.03 17.18
N PRO A 10 -5.44 -45.07 15.86
CA PRO A 10 -5.89 -44.01 14.96
C PRO A 10 -7.18 -44.38 14.20
N CYS A 11 -8.00 -43.35 14.04
CA CYS A 11 -9.32 -43.34 13.43
C CYS A 11 -9.34 -43.50 11.89
N LEU A 12 -10.32 -44.28 11.44
CA LEU A 12 -11.25 -44.08 10.31
C LEU A 12 -10.82 -43.32 9.03
N ALA A 13 -10.73 -44.13 7.96
CA ALA A 13 -11.51 -44.05 6.72
C ALA A 13 -11.37 -42.83 5.79
N THR A 14 -10.52 -43.03 4.80
CA THR A 14 -10.46 -42.34 3.49
C THR A 14 -11.66 -42.72 2.61
N PHE A 15 -12.42 -41.74 2.12
CA PHE A 15 -13.38 -41.92 1.01
C PHE A 15 -12.83 -41.21 -0.24
N PHE A 16 -12.46 -42.00 -1.24
CA PHE A 16 -12.27 -41.55 -2.63
C PHE A 16 -13.55 -41.89 -3.41
N ALA A 17 -14.20 -40.90 -3.99
CA ALA A 17 -15.25 -41.12 -4.99
C ALA A 17 -14.81 -40.51 -6.32
N SER A 18 -14.44 -41.40 -7.24
CA SER A 18 -14.29 -41.13 -8.67
C SER A 18 -15.67 -41.10 -9.34
N LEU A 19 -15.94 -40.08 -10.17
CA LEU A 19 -17.07 -40.10 -11.09
C LEU A 19 -16.59 -39.70 -12.48
N SER A 20 -16.72 -40.67 -13.38
CA SER A 20 -16.43 -40.63 -14.80
C SER A 20 -17.55 -39.90 -15.56
N VAL A 21 -17.15 -39.10 -16.56
CA VAL A 21 -18.06 -38.46 -17.52
C VAL A 21 -18.19 -39.35 -18.74
N SER A 22 -19.43 -39.75 -19.06
CA SER A 22 -19.78 -40.39 -20.33
C SER A 22 -20.55 -39.43 -21.23
N ALA A 23 -20.18 -39.44 -22.50
CA ALA A 23 -20.69 -38.60 -23.57
C ALA A 23 -22.00 -39.15 -24.16
N ALA A 24 -22.88 -38.27 -24.63
CA ALA A 24 -23.93 -38.63 -25.58
C ALA A 24 -24.19 -37.52 -26.61
N ARG A 25 -24.39 -37.99 -27.84
CA ARG A 25 -24.38 -37.29 -29.14
C ARG A 25 -25.70 -36.59 -29.51
N GLU A 26 -25.53 -35.69 -30.47
CA GLU A 26 -26.45 -34.85 -31.24
C GLU A 26 -27.60 -35.55 -32.01
N ARG A 27 -28.73 -34.83 -32.25
CA ARG A 27 -29.18 -34.15 -33.51
C ARG A 27 -30.73 -33.96 -33.53
N PRO A 28 -31.41 -33.42 -34.58
CA PRO A 28 -31.73 -31.99 -34.74
C PRO A 28 -33.22 -31.73 -35.07
N PHE A 29 -33.72 -30.48 -35.05
CA PHE A 29 -34.70 -30.03 -36.07
C PHE A 29 -34.82 -28.51 -36.17
N LYS A 30 -35.03 -28.06 -37.40
CA LYS A 30 -34.86 -26.70 -37.96
C LYS A 30 -36.22 -26.01 -38.15
N ARG A 31 -36.19 -24.65 -38.14
CA ARG A 31 -37.09 -23.64 -38.79
C ARG A 31 -37.87 -22.77 -37.78
N LYS A 32 -38.19 -21.49 -38.02
CA LYS A 32 -37.75 -20.42 -38.95
C LYS A 32 -38.46 -19.14 -38.44
N ILE A 33 -37.80 -17.98 -38.46
CA ILE A 33 -38.33 -16.65 -38.88
C ILE A 33 -37.25 -15.60 -38.57
N GLU A 34 -36.77 -14.98 -39.64
CA GLU A 34 -35.83 -13.86 -39.66
C GLU A 34 -36.58 -12.53 -39.58
N GLY A 35 -35.85 -11.48 -39.19
CA GLY A 35 -36.07 -10.16 -39.77
C GLY A 35 -36.19 -9.03 -38.77
N LEU A 36 -35.06 -8.51 -38.30
CA LEU A 36 -34.70 -7.09 -38.16
C LEU A 36 -33.43 -6.99 -37.29
N CYS A 37 -32.43 -6.21 -37.73
CA CYS A 37 -31.08 -6.02 -37.15
C CYS A 37 -29.96 -6.96 -37.65
N LYS A 38 -29.83 -7.17 -38.98
CA LYS A 38 -28.68 -7.92 -39.54
C LYS A 38 -27.41 -7.09 -39.79
N ASP A 39 -27.50 -5.78 -39.98
CA ASP A 39 -26.31 -5.05 -40.50
C ASP A 39 -25.36 -4.48 -39.44
N TYR A 40 -25.77 -4.40 -38.17
CA TYR A 40 -24.92 -3.87 -37.09
C TYR A 40 -24.31 -4.95 -36.18
N ILE A 41 -24.81 -6.18 -36.23
CA ILE A 41 -24.35 -7.30 -35.39
C ILE A 41 -23.18 -8.05 -36.06
N GLU A 42 -23.05 -7.98 -37.39
CA GLU A 42 -22.05 -8.76 -38.12
C GLU A 42 -20.62 -8.26 -37.96
N LYS A 43 -20.42 -6.97 -37.67
CA LYS A 43 -19.08 -6.37 -37.57
C LYS A 43 -18.40 -6.63 -36.22
N ASP A 44 -19.17 -6.60 -35.12
CA ASP A 44 -18.65 -6.89 -33.77
C ASP A 44 -18.55 -8.41 -33.49
N MET A 45 -19.44 -9.23 -34.07
CA MET A 45 -19.38 -10.68 -33.90
C MET A 45 -18.25 -11.36 -34.68
N ARG A 46 -17.78 -10.79 -35.80
CA ARG A 46 -16.59 -11.31 -36.52
C ARG A 46 -15.31 -11.16 -35.68
N THR A 47 -15.21 -10.11 -34.87
CA THR A 47 -14.07 -9.89 -33.96
C THR A 47 -14.06 -10.89 -32.81
N ILE A 48 -15.24 -11.30 -32.32
CA ILE A 48 -15.36 -12.28 -31.22
C ILE A 48 -15.21 -13.71 -31.73
N ARG A 49 -15.69 -14.05 -32.93
CA ARG A 49 -15.53 -15.39 -33.54
C ARG A 49 -14.08 -15.77 -33.81
N TYR A 50 -13.19 -14.81 -34.04
CA TYR A 50 -11.78 -15.09 -34.28
C TYR A 50 -10.98 -15.39 -32.98
N ILE A 51 -11.53 -15.09 -31.80
CA ILE A 51 -10.79 -15.12 -30.54
C ILE A 51 -11.00 -16.42 -29.74
N LEU A 52 -12.12 -17.13 -29.89
CA LEU A 52 -12.49 -18.17 -28.92
C LEU A 52 -12.82 -19.58 -29.44
N GLY A 53 -12.87 -19.83 -30.75
CA GLY A 53 -12.87 -21.19 -31.32
C GLY A 53 -13.89 -22.21 -30.76
N LEU A 54 -15.00 -21.79 -30.15
CA LEU A 54 -16.01 -22.67 -29.56
C LEU A 54 -17.43 -22.15 -29.82
N GLU A 55 -18.33 -23.06 -30.21
CA GLU A 55 -19.76 -22.79 -30.39
C GLU A 55 -20.50 -22.99 -29.06
N ALA A 56 -21.05 -21.92 -28.49
CA ALA A 56 -22.07 -22.01 -27.45
C ALA A 56 -23.25 -21.13 -27.86
N THR A 57 -24.44 -21.73 -27.93
CA THR A 57 -25.68 -21.02 -28.28
C THR A 57 -26.36 -20.59 -26.99
N ILE A 58 -26.35 -19.29 -26.68
CA ILE A 58 -27.05 -18.72 -25.52
C ILE A 58 -28.43 -18.23 -25.98
N VAL A 59 -29.50 -18.79 -25.41
CA VAL A 59 -30.89 -18.36 -25.67
C VAL A 59 -31.36 -17.48 -24.52
N PHE A 60 -31.72 -16.23 -24.82
CA PHE A 60 -32.33 -15.31 -23.86
C PHE A 60 -33.86 -15.44 -23.86
N ARG A 61 -34.47 -15.59 -22.69
CA ARG A 61 -35.91 -15.36 -22.49
C ARG A 61 -36.14 -14.00 -21.83
N PRO A 62 -37.10 -13.19 -22.30
CA PRO A 62 -37.37 -11.89 -21.71
C PRO A 62 -38.20 -12.04 -20.44
N VAL A 63 -37.71 -11.47 -19.34
CA VAL A 63 -38.49 -11.24 -18.12
C VAL A 63 -38.83 -9.74 -18.05
N CYS A 64 -40.10 -9.48 -17.77
CA CYS A 64 -40.75 -8.18 -17.49
C CYS A 64 -41.07 -7.24 -18.68
N ARG A 65 -42.39 -7.14 -18.92
CA ARG A 65 -43.05 -6.00 -19.56
C ARG A 65 -43.11 -4.84 -18.57
N GLY A 66 -42.80 -3.65 -19.06
CA GLY A 66 -43.16 -2.39 -18.41
C GLY A 66 -41.99 -1.64 -17.79
N SER A 67 -41.32 -0.81 -18.59
CA SER A 67 -40.91 0.56 -18.24
C SER A 67 -40.18 1.20 -19.42
N ARG A 68 -40.44 2.50 -19.61
CA ARG A 68 -40.09 3.28 -20.81
C ARG A 68 -38.58 3.53 -20.93
N VAL A 69 -38.21 3.69 -22.19
CA VAL A 69 -36.92 4.01 -22.81
C VAL A 69 -36.04 4.96 -21.99
N PHE A 70 -35.04 4.41 -21.30
CA PHE A 70 -33.68 4.97 -21.23
C PHE A 70 -32.70 3.83 -20.91
N GLY A 71 -31.63 3.70 -21.70
CA GLY A 71 -30.45 2.92 -21.28
C GLY A 71 -30.28 1.46 -21.74
N ARG A 72 -30.98 0.94 -22.75
CA ARG A 72 -30.72 -0.44 -23.26
C ARG A 72 -29.27 -0.68 -23.72
N ARG A 73 -28.58 0.34 -24.25
CA ARG A 73 -27.16 0.25 -24.65
C ARG A 73 -26.20 0.11 -23.46
N ASN A 74 -26.47 0.79 -22.35
CA ASN A 74 -25.62 0.72 -21.16
C ASN A 74 -25.88 -0.55 -20.36
N ALA A 75 -27.14 -1.01 -20.30
CA ALA A 75 -27.50 -2.27 -19.66
C ALA A 75 -26.83 -3.47 -20.36
N LEU A 76 -26.85 -3.52 -21.70
CA LEU A 76 -26.17 -4.58 -22.45
C LEU A 76 -24.64 -4.52 -22.32
N ARG A 77 -24.07 -3.31 -22.21
CA ARG A 77 -22.62 -3.09 -21.99
C ARG A 77 -22.19 -3.49 -20.57
N LEU A 78 -23.03 -3.24 -19.57
CA LEU A 78 -22.82 -3.67 -18.18
C LEU A 78 -22.96 -5.18 -18.03
N GLN A 79 -23.97 -5.79 -18.65
CA GLN A 79 -24.14 -7.25 -18.63
C GLN A 79 -22.99 -7.99 -19.33
N SER A 80 -22.46 -7.43 -20.43
CA SER A 80 -21.28 -7.99 -21.10
C SER A 80 -19.98 -7.82 -20.31
N LEU A 81 -19.83 -6.72 -19.56
CA LEU A 81 -18.72 -6.54 -18.62
C LEU A 81 -18.83 -7.46 -17.39
N GLN A 82 -20.03 -7.67 -16.85
CA GLN A 82 -20.30 -8.61 -15.76
C GLN A 82 -20.02 -10.05 -16.18
N LEU A 83 -20.43 -10.45 -17.38
CA LEU A 83 -20.12 -11.76 -17.94
C LEU A 83 -18.62 -11.92 -18.18
N ALA A 84 -17.92 -10.91 -18.72
CA ALA A 84 -16.47 -10.96 -18.91
C ALA A 84 -15.71 -11.06 -17.57
N HIS A 85 -16.20 -10.38 -16.52
CA HIS A 85 -15.64 -10.47 -15.18
C HIS A 85 -15.88 -11.85 -14.55
N HIS A 86 -17.10 -12.40 -14.65
CA HIS A 86 -17.40 -13.74 -14.15
C HIS A 86 -16.61 -14.83 -14.89
N PHE A 87 -16.43 -14.70 -16.20
CA PHE A 87 -15.61 -15.62 -16.99
C PHE A 87 -14.12 -15.50 -16.63
N SER A 88 -13.63 -14.28 -16.38
CA SER A 88 -12.26 -14.05 -15.92
C SER A 88 -12.01 -14.63 -14.53
N CYS A 89 -12.97 -14.48 -13.60
CA CYS A 89 -12.86 -15.03 -12.25
C CYS A 89 -12.91 -16.56 -12.25
N SER A 90 -13.82 -17.14 -13.04
CA SER A 90 -13.93 -18.59 -13.24
C SER A 90 -12.65 -19.17 -13.87
N GLN A 91 -12.04 -18.48 -14.85
CA GLN A 91 -10.76 -18.90 -15.44
C GLN A 91 -9.57 -18.71 -14.51
N THR A 92 -9.54 -17.71 -13.64
CA THR A 92 -8.47 -17.60 -12.61
C THR A 92 -8.56 -18.72 -11.56
N GLU A 93 -9.75 -19.21 -11.25
CA GLU A 93 -9.92 -20.38 -10.38
C GLU A 93 -9.55 -21.69 -11.09
N THR A 94 -9.80 -21.84 -12.39
CA THR A 94 -9.36 -23.02 -13.15
C THR A 94 -7.87 -22.99 -13.51
N LEU A 95 -7.27 -21.82 -13.71
CA LEU A 95 -5.84 -21.66 -14.03
C LEU A 95 -4.92 -21.77 -12.81
N HIS A 96 -5.43 -21.72 -11.58
CA HIS A 96 -4.66 -22.12 -10.40
C HIS A 96 -4.42 -23.63 -10.30
N ASN A 97 -5.05 -24.44 -11.16
CA ASN A 97 -4.85 -25.89 -11.22
C ASN A 97 -3.97 -26.38 -12.40
N HIS A 98 -3.44 -25.50 -13.26
CA HIS A 98 -2.51 -25.92 -14.31
C HIS A 98 -1.24 -25.06 -14.41
N ASN A 99 -0.11 -25.76 -14.60
CA ASN A 99 1.26 -25.34 -14.30
C ASN A 99 1.92 -24.38 -15.33
N ASP A 100 1.15 -23.58 -16.07
CA ASP A 100 1.73 -22.70 -17.10
C ASP A 100 1.62 -21.20 -16.75
N ARG A 101 2.60 -20.74 -15.97
CA ARG A 101 2.70 -19.37 -15.42
C ARG A 101 3.01 -18.28 -16.46
N ARG A 102 3.50 -18.61 -17.67
CA ARG A 102 3.98 -17.58 -18.61
C ARG A 102 2.87 -16.87 -19.40
N TRP A 103 1.74 -17.52 -19.62
CA TRP A 103 0.63 -16.95 -20.40
C TRP A 103 -0.31 -16.07 -19.58
N SER A 104 -0.48 -16.38 -18.29
CA SER A 104 -1.35 -15.62 -17.37
C SER A 104 -0.80 -14.22 -17.04
N GLU A 105 0.52 -14.09 -16.82
CA GLU A 105 1.12 -12.79 -16.49
C GLU A 105 1.07 -11.79 -17.67
N LYS A 106 1.23 -12.28 -18.91
CA LYS A 106 1.17 -11.44 -20.11
C LYS A 106 -0.25 -10.94 -20.38
N ALA A 107 -1.27 -11.79 -20.18
CA ALA A 107 -2.67 -11.41 -20.31
C ALA A 107 -3.09 -10.39 -19.24
N VAL A 108 -2.71 -10.62 -17.98
CA VAL A 108 -3.00 -9.72 -16.85
C VAL A 108 -2.31 -8.36 -17.03
N ARG A 109 -1.04 -8.32 -17.47
CA ARG A 109 -0.34 -7.06 -17.76
C ARG A 109 -0.97 -6.28 -18.91
N THR A 110 -1.38 -6.97 -19.98
CA THR A 110 -2.01 -6.33 -21.15
C THR A 110 -3.39 -5.78 -20.79
N TYR A 111 -4.15 -6.47 -19.94
CA TYR A 111 -5.42 -6.00 -19.41
C TYR A 111 -5.25 -4.74 -18.54
N HIS A 112 -4.31 -4.75 -17.59
CA HIS A 112 -4.05 -3.58 -16.76
C HIS A 112 -3.55 -2.38 -17.57
N GLN A 113 -2.64 -2.56 -18.52
CA GLN A 113 -2.16 -1.46 -19.37
C GLN A 113 -3.29 -0.84 -20.21
N ARG A 114 -4.25 -1.63 -20.70
CA ARG A 114 -5.40 -1.12 -21.46
C ARG A 114 -6.49 -0.51 -20.59
N ALA A 115 -6.70 -1.02 -19.38
CA ALA A 115 -7.62 -0.44 -18.40
C ALA A 115 -7.14 0.95 -17.95
N TYR A 116 -5.83 1.10 -17.66
CA TYR A 116 -5.24 2.39 -17.31
C TYR A 116 -5.16 3.36 -18.50
N GLY A 117 -4.91 2.88 -19.72
CA GLY A 117 -4.92 3.72 -20.92
C GLY A 117 -6.30 4.30 -21.27
N LYS A 118 -7.39 3.60 -20.95
CA LYS A 118 -8.75 4.08 -21.20
C LYS A 118 -9.30 5.00 -20.10
N LEU A 119 -8.84 4.84 -18.85
CA LEU A 119 -9.14 5.78 -17.76
C LEU A 119 -8.47 7.15 -17.96
N SER A 120 -7.36 7.21 -18.70
CA SER A 120 -6.64 8.45 -18.99
C SER A 120 -7.32 9.38 -20.03
N THR A 121 -8.42 8.96 -20.65
CA THR A 121 -9.08 9.71 -21.75
C THR A 121 -10.56 9.98 -21.51
N ALA A 122 -11.11 9.60 -20.35
CA ALA A 122 -12.47 9.95 -19.97
C ALA A 122 -12.46 11.31 -19.25
N GLU A 123 -12.87 12.37 -19.96
CA GLU A 123 -13.26 13.63 -19.32
C GLU A 123 -14.55 13.38 -18.52
N GLU A 124 -14.41 13.25 -17.20
CA GLU A 124 -15.54 13.30 -16.26
C GLU A 124 -15.80 14.75 -15.82
N PRO A 125 -17.07 15.12 -15.56
CA PRO A 125 -17.44 16.48 -15.22
C PRO A 125 -16.93 16.87 -13.84
N ASN A 126 -16.24 18.01 -13.77
CA ASN A 126 -15.81 18.67 -12.54
C ASN A 126 -17.01 18.93 -11.62
N VAL A 127 -17.17 18.10 -10.59
CA VAL A 127 -17.92 18.48 -9.39
C VAL A 127 -16.90 19.09 -8.42
N GLU A 128 -16.75 20.42 -8.49
CA GLU A 128 -15.90 21.18 -7.58
C GLU A 128 -16.50 21.21 -6.17
N PHE A 129 -16.17 20.20 -5.35
CA PHE A 129 -16.19 20.38 -3.90
C PHE A 129 -14.94 21.17 -3.47
N CYS A 130 -15.03 22.49 -3.60
CA CYS A 130 -14.00 23.42 -3.16
C CYS A 130 -14.27 23.87 -1.71
N SER A 131 -13.70 23.17 -0.72
CA SER A 131 -13.75 23.60 0.67
C SER A 131 -12.79 24.76 0.95
N ALA A 132 -13.17 25.62 1.90
CA ALA A 132 -12.42 26.80 2.36
C ALA A 132 -10.94 26.52 2.73
N ASN A 133 -10.56 25.26 2.93
CA ASN A 133 -9.18 24.83 3.18
C ASN A 133 -8.22 25.17 2.03
N ARG A 134 -8.67 25.30 0.77
CA ARG A 134 -7.77 25.61 -0.36
C ARG A 134 -7.21 27.05 -0.35
N ILE A 135 -7.90 28.01 0.26
CA ILE A 135 -7.46 29.42 0.28
C ILE A 135 -6.47 29.67 1.43
N ILE A 136 -6.61 28.95 2.55
CA ILE A 136 -5.76 29.10 3.73
C ILE A 136 -4.37 28.47 3.50
N GLN A 137 -4.31 27.39 2.71
CA GLN A 137 -3.06 26.65 2.53
C GLN A 137 -1.93 27.46 1.89
N PRO A 138 -2.10 28.23 0.80
CA PRO A 138 -1.01 28.98 0.18
C PRO A 138 -0.32 29.97 1.12
N THR A 139 -1.06 30.59 2.04
CA THR A 139 -0.50 31.54 3.02
C THR A 139 0.36 30.82 4.05
N ILE A 140 -0.12 29.71 4.62
CA ILE A 140 0.65 28.89 5.57
C ILE A 140 1.92 28.35 4.89
N HIS A 141 1.81 27.84 3.67
CA HIS A 141 2.96 27.37 2.90
C HIS A 141 4.00 28.48 2.67
N ALA A 142 3.55 29.70 2.35
CA ALA A 142 4.43 30.84 2.14
C ALA A 142 5.17 31.21 3.42
N GLU A 143 4.49 31.23 4.56
CA GLU A 143 5.09 31.50 5.88
C GLU A 143 6.14 30.46 6.25
N MET A 144 5.86 29.17 6.03
CA MET A 144 6.82 28.09 6.27
C MET A 144 8.07 28.22 5.38
N ILE A 145 7.89 28.50 4.09
CA ILE A 145 9.00 28.71 3.14
C ILE A 145 9.80 29.97 3.52
N GLN A 146 9.11 31.03 3.93
CA GLN A 146 9.72 32.27 4.39
C GLN A 146 10.64 32.02 5.59
N GLN A 147 10.14 31.32 6.60
CA GLN A 147 10.89 30.97 7.81
C GLN A 147 12.05 30.03 7.49
N TYR A 148 11.80 28.96 6.72
CA TYR A 148 12.81 27.94 6.44
C TYR A 148 14.00 28.47 5.64
N PHE A 149 13.77 29.35 4.66
CA PHE A 149 14.84 29.92 3.85
C PHE A 149 15.31 31.31 4.28
N ASN A 150 14.74 31.86 5.37
CA ASN A 150 14.98 33.25 5.81
C ASN A 150 14.82 34.28 4.67
N LEU A 151 13.67 34.25 4.00
CA LEU A 151 13.37 35.11 2.85
C LEU A 151 12.34 36.20 3.18
N ALA A 152 12.22 37.21 2.31
CA ALA A 152 11.05 38.09 2.33
C ALA A 152 9.78 37.33 1.89
N LYS A 153 8.62 37.68 2.46
CA LYS A 153 7.31 37.08 2.13
C LYS A 153 7.02 37.06 0.61
N THR A 154 7.35 38.14 -0.10
CA THR A 154 7.20 38.25 -1.56
C THR A 154 8.05 37.22 -2.31
N SER A 155 9.24 36.90 -1.82
CA SER A 155 10.12 35.87 -2.40
C SER A 155 9.59 34.46 -2.15
N ALA A 156 9.01 34.21 -0.98
CA ALA A 156 8.36 32.93 -0.67
C ALA A 156 7.16 32.66 -1.61
N TYR A 157 6.32 33.67 -1.88
CA TYR A 157 5.24 33.54 -2.86
C TYR A 157 5.77 33.26 -4.28
N ARG A 158 6.84 33.95 -4.72
CA ARG A 158 7.48 33.65 -6.01
C ARG A 158 7.97 32.21 -6.11
N ILE A 159 8.48 31.62 -5.02
CA ILE A 159 8.87 30.21 -4.97
C ILE A 159 7.65 29.30 -5.16
N LEU A 160 6.56 29.57 -4.45
CA LEU A 160 5.30 28.82 -4.58
C LEU A 160 4.70 28.93 -5.99
N ASP A 161 4.77 30.10 -6.60
CA ASP A 161 4.28 30.33 -7.96
C ASP A 161 5.10 29.57 -9.00
N LYS A 162 6.43 29.49 -8.78
CA LYS A 162 7.34 28.73 -9.65
C LYS A 162 7.12 27.22 -9.57
N ASP A 163 6.84 26.68 -8.39
CA ASP A 163 6.56 25.24 -8.21
C ASP A 163 5.18 24.99 -7.58
N LYS A 164 4.18 24.82 -8.45
CA LYS A 164 2.77 24.59 -8.05
C LYS A 164 2.59 23.37 -7.14
N ARG A 165 3.49 22.40 -7.14
CA ARG A 165 3.40 21.20 -6.28
C ARG A 165 3.54 21.55 -4.80
N LEU A 166 4.29 22.62 -4.48
CA LEU A 166 4.39 23.11 -3.11
C LEU A 166 3.05 23.69 -2.62
N LYS A 167 2.20 24.24 -3.49
CA LYS A 167 0.90 24.81 -3.10
C LYS A 167 -0.12 23.75 -2.71
N VAL A 168 -0.01 22.56 -3.29
CA VAL A 168 -0.92 21.42 -3.06
C VAL A 168 -0.31 20.38 -2.10
N CYS A 169 0.89 20.64 -1.59
CA CYS A 169 1.51 19.76 -0.62
C CYS A 169 0.72 19.79 0.69
N ASP A 170 0.71 18.67 1.40
CA ASP A 170 0.18 18.66 2.76
C ASP A 170 1.12 19.44 3.69
N VAL A 171 0.54 20.34 4.50
CA VAL A 171 1.28 21.24 5.40
C VAL A 171 2.13 20.44 6.40
N HIS A 172 1.61 19.32 6.91
CA HIS A 172 2.35 18.48 7.85
C HIS A 172 3.53 17.78 7.17
N ASN A 173 3.35 17.29 5.94
CA ASN A 173 4.43 16.71 5.15
C ASN A 173 5.53 17.73 4.83
N LEU A 174 5.16 18.96 4.44
CA LEU A 174 6.12 20.02 4.19
C LEU A 174 6.95 20.34 5.45
N ALA A 175 6.27 20.56 6.59
CA ALA A 175 6.91 20.86 7.87
C ALA A 175 7.89 19.74 8.26
N ARG A 176 7.45 18.50 8.11
CA ARG A 176 8.26 17.33 8.47
C ARG A 176 9.49 17.18 7.56
N ASN A 177 9.37 17.44 6.25
CA ASN A 177 10.54 17.43 5.36
C ASN A 177 11.54 18.51 5.74
N MET A 178 11.08 19.75 5.95
CA MET A 178 11.94 20.87 6.36
C MET A 178 12.71 20.51 7.64
N ASN A 179 12.01 19.98 8.66
CA ASN A 179 12.62 19.54 9.90
C ASN A 179 13.62 18.39 9.70
N THR A 180 13.28 17.39 8.87
CA THR A 180 14.19 16.27 8.57
C THR A 180 15.47 16.75 7.87
N LEU A 181 15.36 17.67 6.91
CA LEU A 181 16.50 18.24 6.20
C LEU A 181 17.37 19.08 7.14
N GLN A 182 16.75 19.97 7.94
CA GLN A 182 17.47 20.79 8.92
C GLN A 182 18.18 19.96 9.99
N LYS A 183 17.51 18.93 10.54
CA LYS A 183 18.10 18.01 11.52
C LYS A 183 19.31 17.24 10.99
N ASN A 184 19.40 17.07 9.67
CA ASN A 184 20.52 16.42 9.01
C ASN A 184 21.51 17.43 8.41
N SER A 185 21.46 18.68 8.86
CA SER A 185 22.41 19.75 8.49
C SER A 185 22.45 20.06 7.00
N PHE A 186 21.35 19.85 6.26
CA PHE A 186 21.27 20.31 4.87
C PHE A 186 21.12 21.83 4.84
N ASP A 187 21.97 22.48 4.06
CA ASP A 187 21.93 23.93 3.86
C ASP A 187 20.63 24.35 3.14
N PRO A 188 19.79 25.21 3.75
CA PRO A 188 18.59 25.73 3.12
C PRO A 188 18.85 26.42 1.77
N VAL A 189 20.00 27.09 1.60
CA VAL A 189 20.33 27.76 0.32
C VAL A 189 20.51 26.73 -0.79
N ASN A 190 21.25 25.65 -0.53
CA ASN A 190 21.36 24.52 -1.45
C ASN A 190 20.00 23.83 -1.72
N ILE A 191 19.17 23.62 -0.69
CA ILE A 191 17.81 23.04 -0.83
C ILE A 191 16.90 23.90 -1.72
N ARG A 192 17.07 25.22 -1.73
CA ARG A 192 16.29 26.13 -2.59
C ARG A 192 16.46 25.81 -4.08
N ASN A 193 17.62 25.27 -4.48
CA ASN A 193 17.86 24.83 -5.87
C ASN A 193 17.20 23.48 -6.18
N HIS A 194 16.74 22.76 -5.16
CA HIS A 194 16.16 21.41 -5.24
C HIS A 194 14.83 21.31 -4.47
N LEU A 195 13.91 22.24 -4.74
CA LEU A 195 12.60 22.34 -4.07
C LEU A 195 11.80 21.03 -4.06
N ALA A 196 12.09 20.11 -4.99
CA ALA A 196 11.55 18.77 -5.01
C ALA A 196 11.73 17.98 -3.71
N LEU A 197 12.75 18.30 -2.90
CA LEU A 197 12.96 17.68 -1.60
C LEU A 197 11.90 18.06 -0.56
N LEU A 198 11.29 19.24 -0.69
CA LEU A 198 10.34 19.76 0.29
C LEU A 198 8.96 19.08 0.23
N TYR A 199 8.53 18.59 -0.93
CA TYR A 199 7.24 17.90 -1.10
C TYR A 199 7.38 16.38 -1.35
N ARG A 200 8.58 15.80 -1.18
CA ARG A 200 8.76 14.34 -1.18
C ARG A 200 8.07 13.71 0.03
N CYS A 201 7.84 12.40 0.01
CA CYS A 201 7.38 11.71 1.23
C CYS A 201 8.45 11.83 2.32
N PRO A 202 8.17 12.42 3.51
CA PRO A 202 9.18 12.65 4.54
C PRO A 202 9.88 11.40 5.03
N LEU A 203 9.13 10.31 5.15
CA LEU A 203 9.68 9.02 5.55
C LEU A 203 10.67 8.47 4.52
N THR A 204 10.42 8.67 3.22
CA THR A 204 11.36 8.26 2.17
C THR A 204 12.65 9.08 2.24
N THR A 205 12.55 10.40 2.47
CA THR A 205 13.71 11.28 2.65
C THR A 205 14.54 10.84 3.86
N GLU A 206 13.87 10.57 5.00
CA GLU A 206 14.51 10.12 6.24
C GLU A 206 15.27 8.79 6.05
N HIS A 207 14.64 7.79 5.40
CA HIS A 207 15.32 6.54 5.11
C HIS A 207 16.47 6.71 4.11
N ASN A 208 16.33 7.51 3.06
CA ASN A 208 17.41 7.71 2.10
C ASN A 208 18.64 8.32 2.77
N ILE A 209 18.45 9.33 3.61
CA ILE A 209 19.54 9.92 4.40
C ILE A 209 20.16 8.87 5.32
N GLY A 210 19.34 8.11 6.06
CA GLY A 210 19.82 7.08 6.96
C GLY A 210 20.62 5.98 6.25
N VAL A 211 20.12 5.48 5.12
CA VAL A 211 20.80 4.45 4.31
C VAL A 211 22.11 4.98 3.73
N MET A 212 22.16 6.23 3.25
CA MET A 212 23.41 6.82 2.75
C MET A 212 24.46 6.94 3.86
N LYS A 213 24.06 7.38 5.06
CA LYS A 213 24.95 7.45 6.23
C LYS A 213 25.41 6.06 6.69
N GLU A 214 24.51 5.07 6.70
CA GLU A 214 24.85 3.67 6.95
C GLU A 214 25.82 3.10 5.91
N LEU A 215 25.86 3.66 4.70
CA LEU A 215 26.80 3.24 3.67
C LEU A 215 28.10 4.05 3.69
N GLY A 216 28.34 4.87 4.71
CA GLY A 216 29.56 5.68 4.86
C GLY A 216 29.56 7.01 4.11
N LEU A 217 28.46 7.41 3.48
CA LEU A 217 28.35 8.71 2.81
C LEU A 217 28.00 9.80 3.85
N ASN A 218 29.03 10.42 4.41
CA ASN A 218 28.86 11.37 5.53
C ASN A 218 28.62 12.82 5.08
N ASP A 219 29.22 13.28 3.96
CA ASP A 219 29.03 14.65 3.43
C ASP A 219 27.88 14.70 2.40
N LEU A 220 26.64 14.62 2.91
CA LEU A 220 25.44 14.61 2.07
C LEU A 220 24.99 16.02 1.68
N ARG A 221 24.78 16.23 0.37
CA ARG A 221 24.21 17.45 -0.21
C ARG A 221 22.86 17.16 -0.85
N ALA A 222 22.07 18.20 -1.15
CA ALA A 222 20.73 18.01 -1.72
C ALA A 222 20.76 17.24 -3.04
N GLU A 223 21.78 17.47 -3.86
CA GLU A 223 22.00 16.80 -5.14
C GLU A 223 22.10 15.28 -4.96
N HIS A 224 22.74 14.82 -3.88
CA HIS A 224 22.86 13.40 -3.56
C HIS A 224 21.48 12.79 -3.26
N LEU A 225 20.63 13.50 -2.52
CA LEU A 225 19.25 13.04 -2.25
C LEU A 225 18.39 13.03 -3.51
N ILE A 226 18.55 14.03 -4.40
CA ILE A 226 17.87 14.03 -5.70
C ILE A 226 18.31 12.83 -6.53
N GLN A 227 19.60 12.53 -6.53
CA GLN A 227 20.23 11.44 -7.28
C GLN A 227 20.28 10.10 -6.52
N ALA A 228 19.55 9.96 -5.41
CA ALA A 228 19.65 8.78 -4.53
C ALA A 228 19.51 7.46 -5.29
N ILE A 229 18.57 7.36 -6.23
CA ILE A 229 18.36 6.17 -7.05
C ILE A 229 19.60 5.85 -7.91
N LYS A 230 20.25 6.87 -8.48
CA LYS A 230 21.47 6.72 -9.28
C LYS A 230 22.63 6.26 -8.40
N LEU A 231 22.81 6.89 -7.23
CA LEU A 231 23.85 6.51 -6.27
C LEU A 231 23.67 5.06 -5.81
N PHE A 232 22.44 4.66 -5.45
CA PHE A 232 22.17 3.27 -5.02
C PHE A 232 22.42 2.23 -6.11
N LYS A 233 22.32 2.59 -7.39
CA LYS A 233 22.63 1.72 -8.53
C LYS A 233 24.11 1.71 -8.93
N SER A 234 24.92 2.59 -8.34
CA SER A 234 26.34 2.69 -8.66
C SER A 234 27.14 1.70 -7.81
N SER A 235 28.23 1.16 -8.36
CA SER A 235 29.13 0.25 -7.64
C SER A 235 29.92 0.97 -6.56
N VAL A 236 30.33 0.26 -5.51
CA VAL A 236 31.18 0.80 -4.44
C VAL A 236 32.45 1.42 -5.02
N ALA A 237 33.09 0.78 -6.01
CA ALA A 237 34.26 1.34 -6.70
C ALA A 237 33.97 2.69 -7.37
N ALA A 238 32.82 2.83 -8.03
CA ALA A 238 32.45 4.09 -8.67
C ALA A 238 32.22 5.21 -7.65
N ILE A 239 31.58 4.90 -6.52
CA ILE A 239 31.36 5.88 -5.44
C ILE A 239 32.69 6.33 -4.81
N LYS A 240 33.63 5.41 -4.58
CA LYS A 240 35.00 5.73 -4.12
C LYS A 240 35.72 6.65 -5.11
N LYS A 241 35.67 6.31 -6.41
CA LYS A 241 36.25 7.14 -7.48
C LYS A 241 35.66 8.55 -7.54
N TRP A 242 34.39 8.74 -7.17
CA TRP A 242 33.76 10.06 -7.06
C TRP A 242 34.12 10.82 -5.78
N GLY A 243 34.91 10.23 -4.88
CA GLY A 243 35.29 10.82 -3.60
C GLY A 243 34.15 10.89 -2.59
N LEU A 244 33.05 10.15 -2.81
CA LEU A 244 31.89 10.15 -1.90
C LEU A 244 31.99 9.11 -0.78
N LEU A 245 32.93 8.16 -0.91
CA LEU A 245 33.16 7.09 0.06
C LEU A 245 34.67 6.97 0.32
N PRO A 246 35.10 6.74 1.58
CA PRO A 246 36.51 6.51 1.89
C PRO A 246 37.09 5.29 1.17
N GLU A 247 38.38 5.35 0.82
CA GLU A 247 39.09 4.24 0.16
C GLU A 247 39.05 2.96 0.99
N HIS A 248 39.21 3.08 2.30
CA HIS A 248 39.21 1.98 3.27
C HIS A 248 37.85 1.74 3.93
N TYR A 249 36.74 2.12 3.28
CA TYR A 249 35.41 1.86 3.83
C TYR A 249 35.16 0.37 4.09
N ASP A 250 34.75 0.06 5.32
CA ASP A 250 34.40 -1.28 5.79
C ASP A 250 32.91 -1.37 6.17
N PRO A 251 32.10 -2.20 5.48
CA PRO A 251 30.70 -2.45 5.85
C PRO A 251 30.52 -3.02 7.27
N MET A 252 31.54 -3.70 7.83
CA MET A 252 31.45 -4.28 9.17
C MET A 252 31.29 -3.21 10.25
N GLU A 253 31.94 -2.05 10.11
CA GLU A 253 31.80 -0.94 11.07
C GLU A 253 30.34 -0.51 11.23
N THR A 254 29.59 -0.52 10.13
CA THR A 254 28.16 -0.19 10.15
C THR A 254 27.36 -1.23 10.93
N LEU A 255 27.62 -2.52 10.71
CA LEU A 255 26.97 -3.61 11.41
C LEU A 255 27.30 -3.61 12.91
N THR A 256 28.56 -3.34 13.27
CA THR A 256 28.98 -3.19 14.67
C THR A 256 28.22 -2.04 15.35
N SER A 257 27.97 -0.93 14.63
CA SER A 257 27.19 0.20 15.17
C SER A 257 25.71 -0.10 15.45
N LEU A 258 25.21 -1.28 15.02
CA LEU A 258 23.84 -1.75 15.26
C LEU A 258 23.75 -2.73 16.45
N GLU A 259 24.81 -2.85 17.25
CA GLU A 259 24.87 -3.69 18.46
C GLU A 259 24.65 -5.18 18.15
N ILE A 260 25.06 -5.62 16.96
CA ILE A 260 25.01 -7.04 16.56
C ILE A 260 26.12 -7.79 17.33
N PRO A 261 25.82 -8.93 17.99
CA PRO A 261 26.81 -9.71 18.72
C PRO A 261 27.97 -10.21 17.83
N ASP A 262 29.17 -10.24 18.39
CA ASP A 262 30.39 -10.65 17.67
C ASP A 262 30.28 -12.04 17.05
N HIS A 263 29.63 -13.00 17.72
CA HIS A 263 29.46 -14.35 17.18
C HIS A 263 28.61 -14.37 15.90
N VAL A 264 27.71 -13.41 15.70
CA VAL A 264 26.97 -13.24 14.45
C VAL A 264 27.88 -12.57 13.42
N LEU A 265 28.56 -11.50 13.80
CA LEU A 265 29.45 -10.73 12.92
C LEU A 265 30.60 -11.59 12.35
N ASN A 266 31.19 -12.47 13.16
CA ASN A 266 32.27 -13.37 12.75
C ASN A 266 31.85 -14.36 11.65
N ASN A 267 30.54 -14.63 11.51
CA ASN A 267 29.99 -15.47 10.46
C ASN A 267 29.65 -14.69 9.18
N VAL A 268 29.67 -13.36 9.23
CA VAL A 268 29.40 -12.51 8.07
C VAL A 268 30.65 -12.44 7.22
N LYS A 269 30.55 -12.94 5.99
CA LYS A 269 31.59 -12.78 4.98
C LYS A 269 31.08 -11.89 3.87
N PHE A 270 31.61 -10.68 3.80
CA PHE A 270 31.52 -9.90 2.56
C PHE A 270 32.55 -10.49 1.59
N SER A 271 32.09 -10.95 0.43
CA SER A 271 32.95 -11.47 -0.64
C SER A 271 34.04 -10.45 -1.00
N ASP A 272 35.22 -10.90 -1.42
CA ASP A 272 36.34 -10.05 -1.87
C ASP A 272 35.95 -9.02 -2.96
N CYS A 273 34.86 -9.30 -3.69
CA CYS A 273 34.25 -8.44 -4.70
C CYS A 273 33.33 -7.33 -4.13
N ILE A 274 33.58 -6.76 -2.94
CA ILE A 274 32.76 -5.65 -2.38
C ILE A 274 32.68 -4.48 -3.37
N ASN A 275 33.80 -4.17 -4.02
CA ASN A 275 33.93 -3.07 -4.97
C ASN A 275 33.01 -3.22 -6.20
N ASP A 276 32.62 -4.45 -6.56
CA ASP A 276 31.75 -4.75 -7.70
C ASP A 276 30.25 -4.64 -7.33
N LEU A 277 29.93 -4.71 -6.04
CA LEU A 277 28.55 -4.59 -5.58
C LEU A 277 28.06 -3.15 -5.76
N THR A 278 26.79 -3.01 -6.14
CA THR A 278 26.08 -1.73 -6.03
C THR A 278 25.83 -1.38 -4.56
N LEU A 279 25.72 -0.09 -4.26
CA LEU A 279 25.34 0.37 -2.92
C LEU A 279 24.01 -0.26 -2.43
N ALA A 280 23.03 -0.44 -3.33
CA ALA A 280 21.78 -1.11 -3.02
C ALA A 280 21.98 -2.58 -2.63
N GLN A 281 22.81 -3.32 -3.37
CA GLN A 281 23.10 -4.72 -3.06
C GLN A 281 23.88 -4.86 -1.75
N LEU A 282 24.85 -3.98 -1.52
CA LEU A 282 25.62 -3.95 -0.28
C LEU A 282 24.70 -3.67 0.92
N HIS A 283 23.85 -2.65 0.82
CA HIS A 283 22.86 -2.34 1.85
C HIS A 283 21.88 -3.49 2.08
N GLN A 284 21.39 -4.12 1.02
CA GLN A 284 20.51 -5.28 1.13
C GLN A 284 21.19 -6.43 1.90
N LYS A 285 22.46 -6.74 1.61
CA LYS A 285 23.21 -7.78 2.33
C LYS A 285 23.36 -7.45 3.82
N MET A 286 23.75 -6.22 4.15
CA MET A 286 23.84 -5.76 5.55
C MET A 286 22.47 -5.83 6.25
N SER A 287 21.42 -5.35 5.60
CA SER A 287 20.04 -5.40 6.10
C SER A 287 19.59 -6.83 6.35
N SER A 288 19.98 -7.79 5.49
CA SER A 288 19.64 -9.20 5.68
C SER A 288 20.29 -9.79 6.93
N VAL A 289 21.57 -9.49 7.17
CA VAL A 289 22.28 -9.90 8.39
C VAL A 289 21.57 -9.33 9.63
N TYR A 290 21.35 -8.02 9.63
CA TYR A 290 20.72 -7.33 10.74
C TYR A 290 19.31 -7.88 11.04
N LEU A 291 18.46 -8.02 10.03
CA LEU A 291 17.08 -8.52 10.21
C LEU A 291 17.05 -10.01 10.58
N SER A 292 17.96 -10.83 10.05
CA SER A 292 18.04 -12.26 10.40
C SER A 292 18.35 -12.44 11.87
N TRP A 293 19.35 -11.72 12.38
CA TRP A 293 19.68 -11.71 13.80
C TRP A 293 18.53 -11.12 14.63
N ARG A 294 18.13 -9.88 14.34
CA ARG A 294 17.23 -9.13 15.20
C ARG A 294 15.83 -9.74 15.30
N LEU A 295 15.36 -10.38 14.23
CA LEU A 295 14.05 -11.03 14.18
C LEU A 295 14.12 -12.55 14.43
N ASN A 296 15.32 -13.13 14.60
CA ASN A 296 15.52 -14.57 14.67
C ASN A 296 14.84 -15.30 13.47
N CYS A 297 15.15 -14.83 12.26
CA CYS A 297 14.57 -15.31 11.00
C CYS A 297 15.63 -15.97 10.13
N SER A 298 15.24 -17.00 9.39
CA SER A 298 16.08 -17.55 8.31
C SER A 298 16.24 -16.55 7.16
N GLU A 299 17.29 -16.71 6.36
CA GLU A 299 17.57 -15.85 5.19
C GLU A 299 16.39 -15.83 4.19
N LYS A 300 15.70 -16.96 4.03
CA LYS A 300 14.51 -17.08 3.17
C LYS A 300 13.35 -16.24 3.69
N GLU A 301 13.10 -16.26 4.99
CA GLU A 301 12.05 -15.44 5.63
C GLU A 301 12.38 -13.95 5.52
N VAL A 302 13.64 -13.58 5.77
CA VAL A 302 14.09 -12.18 5.62
C VAL A 302 13.93 -11.71 4.18
N SER A 303 14.30 -12.53 3.20
CA SER A 303 14.12 -12.23 1.78
C SER A 303 12.63 -11.99 1.44
N LYS A 304 11.73 -12.82 1.97
CA LYS A 304 10.27 -12.65 1.82
C LYS A 304 9.78 -11.35 2.46
N LEU A 305 10.25 -11.02 3.66
CA LEU A 305 9.92 -9.77 4.35
C LEU A 305 10.42 -8.54 3.57
N GLN A 306 11.68 -8.58 3.11
CA GLN A 306 12.29 -7.54 2.30
C GLN A 306 11.53 -7.33 0.98
N GLN A 307 11.09 -8.40 0.32
CA GLN A 307 10.29 -8.30 -0.91
C GLN A 307 8.89 -7.72 -0.64
N THR A 308 8.21 -8.22 0.39
CA THR A 308 6.81 -7.85 0.71
C THR A 308 6.71 -6.39 1.15
N TYR A 309 7.61 -5.94 2.04
CA TYR A 309 7.54 -4.63 2.67
C TYR A 309 8.64 -3.66 2.21
N ARG A 310 9.46 -4.07 1.23
CA ARG A 310 10.57 -3.28 0.65
C ARG A 310 11.61 -2.86 1.71
N LEU A 311 11.86 -3.73 2.69
CA LEU A 311 12.74 -3.43 3.83
C LEU A 311 14.20 -3.21 3.44
N ALA A 312 14.66 -3.81 2.33
CA ALA A 312 16.01 -3.62 1.80
C ALA A 312 16.30 -2.18 1.32
N LYS A 313 15.31 -1.28 1.34
CA LYS A 313 15.46 0.15 0.99
C LYS A 313 15.34 1.06 2.21
N LYS A 314 15.32 0.49 3.41
CA LYS A 314 15.01 1.18 4.67
C LYS A 314 16.26 1.19 5.54
N SER A 315 16.53 2.35 6.13
CA SER A 315 17.63 2.49 7.11
C SER A 315 17.47 1.50 8.26
N MET A 316 18.52 0.72 8.52
CA MET A 316 18.61 -0.24 9.62
C MET A 316 18.55 0.46 10.97
N LYS A 317 19.18 1.64 11.13
CA LYS A 317 19.12 2.44 12.36
C LYS A 317 17.70 2.93 12.67
N LEU A 318 16.93 3.30 11.64
CA LEU A 318 15.51 3.66 11.84
C LEU A 318 14.68 2.43 12.20
N GLN A 319 14.95 1.27 11.58
CA GLN A 319 14.29 0.01 11.93
C GLN A 319 14.62 -0.43 13.38
N GLN A 320 15.86 -0.26 13.82
CA GLN A 320 16.29 -0.53 15.20
C GLN A 320 15.50 0.32 16.19
N LYS A 321 15.38 1.63 15.94
CA LYS A 321 14.58 2.53 16.79
C LYS A 321 13.13 2.09 16.84
N VAL A 322 12.53 1.78 15.70
CA VAL A 322 11.15 1.27 15.64
C VAL A 322 11.00 -0.01 16.46
N LEU A 323 11.93 -0.97 16.35
CA LEU A 323 11.88 -2.22 17.11
C LEU A 323 11.96 -1.99 18.62
N VAL A 324 12.90 -1.14 19.07
CA VAL A 324 13.05 -0.77 20.48
C VAL A 324 11.75 -0.16 21.02
N GLN A 325 11.10 0.72 20.26
CA GLN A 325 9.83 1.31 20.67
C GLN A 325 8.70 0.28 20.70
N LEU A 326 8.60 -0.57 19.68
CA LEU A 326 7.57 -1.61 19.62
C LEU A 326 7.68 -2.58 20.79
N GLU A 327 8.89 -2.99 21.16
CA GLU A 327 9.13 -3.90 22.28
C GLU A 327 8.89 -3.22 23.64
N HIS A 328 9.52 -2.07 23.90
CA HIS A 328 9.54 -1.47 25.24
C HIS A 328 8.36 -0.54 25.52
N GLU A 329 7.89 0.22 24.53
CA GLU A 329 6.78 1.19 24.73
C GLU A 329 5.42 0.51 24.50
N TRP A 330 5.35 -0.40 23.52
CA TRP A 330 4.10 -1.01 23.05
C TRP A 330 3.93 -2.48 23.41
N ASN A 331 4.93 -3.12 24.03
CA ASN A 331 4.90 -4.54 24.41
C ASN A 331 4.55 -5.48 23.23
N ILE A 332 5.03 -5.16 22.02
CA ILE A 332 4.89 -6.00 20.84
C ILE A 332 6.14 -6.87 20.71
N ASP A 333 5.96 -8.17 20.87
CA ASP A 333 7.04 -9.15 20.77
C ASP A 333 7.54 -9.33 19.33
N ILE A 334 8.78 -9.82 19.20
CA ILE A 334 9.41 -10.09 17.91
C ILE A 334 8.59 -11.04 17.02
N PRO A 335 7.99 -12.14 17.54
CA PRO A 335 7.07 -12.97 16.75
C PRO A 335 5.91 -12.19 16.12
N LYS A 336 5.25 -11.29 16.87
CA LYS A 336 4.17 -10.45 16.32
C LYS A 336 4.71 -9.41 15.34
N VAL A 337 5.91 -8.86 15.55
CA VAL A 337 6.56 -7.98 14.55
C VAL A 337 6.84 -8.73 13.26
N ARG A 338 7.33 -9.98 13.30
CA ARG A 338 7.56 -10.80 12.10
C ARG A 338 6.28 -11.05 11.32
N LEU A 339 5.20 -11.41 12.00
CA LEU A 339 3.89 -11.60 11.39
C LEU A 339 3.36 -10.29 10.79
N ASN A 340 3.70 -9.15 11.40
CA ASN A 340 3.29 -7.81 10.98
C ASN A 340 4.48 -7.00 10.44
N GLY A 341 5.25 -7.55 9.50
CA GLY A 341 6.48 -6.93 9.01
C GLY A 341 6.34 -5.51 8.43
N TYR A 342 5.13 -5.04 8.14
CA TYR A 342 4.86 -3.64 7.82
C TYR A 342 5.20 -2.68 8.97
N LEU A 343 5.22 -3.14 10.23
CA LEU A 343 5.61 -2.34 11.39
C LEU A 343 7.05 -1.83 11.28
N LEU A 344 7.93 -2.59 10.62
CA LEU A 344 9.32 -2.18 10.34
C LEU A 344 9.43 -1.05 9.31
N THR A 345 8.30 -0.63 8.73
CA THR A 345 8.22 0.52 7.82
C THR A 345 7.71 1.78 8.52
N CYS A 346 7.35 1.70 9.81
CA CYS A 346 6.91 2.84 10.59
C CYS A 346 8.01 3.90 10.73
N SER A 347 7.59 5.12 11.06
CA SER A 347 8.51 6.17 11.49
C SER A 347 8.63 6.15 13.02
N PRO A 348 9.85 6.13 13.58
CA PRO A 348 10.03 6.17 15.02
C PRO A 348 9.46 7.45 15.63
N THR A 349 9.65 8.59 14.96
CA THR A 349 9.05 9.87 15.37
C THR A 349 7.52 9.82 15.37
N ASN A 350 6.91 9.15 14.40
CA ASN A 350 5.44 9.01 14.40
C ASN A 350 4.96 8.14 15.56
N ILE A 351 5.64 7.02 15.84
CA ILE A 351 5.32 6.16 16.99
C ILE A 351 5.40 6.96 18.30
N SER A 352 6.47 7.74 18.50
CA SER A 352 6.59 8.61 19.68
C SER A 352 5.47 9.66 19.75
N LEU A 353 5.08 10.26 18.62
CA LEU A 353 4.01 11.25 18.59
C LEU A 353 2.64 10.63 18.86
N ILE A 354 2.41 9.40 18.38
CA ILE A 354 1.22 8.63 18.70
C ILE A 354 1.14 8.37 20.20
N ASP A 355 2.20 7.81 20.81
CA ASP A 355 2.22 7.52 22.24
C ASP A 355 1.97 8.79 23.08
N ASN A 356 2.60 9.90 22.70
CA ASN A 356 2.49 11.15 23.43
C ASN A 356 1.12 11.84 23.27
N LYS A 357 0.57 11.88 22.05
CA LYS A 357 -0.58 12.74 21.71
C LYS A 357 -1.90 12.00 21.57
N VAL A 358 -1.89 10.68 21.32
CA VAL A 358 -3.11 9.89 21.06
C VAL A 358 -3.28 8.89 22.20
N LYS A 359 -4.03 9.27 23.24
CA LYS A 359 -4.22 8.40 24.42
C LYS A 359 -5.35 7.38 24.23
N GLN A 360 -6.40 7.79 23.54
CA GLN A 360 -7.58 6.99 23.26
C GLN A 360 -8.14 7.35 21.88
N ILE A 361 -8.96 6.47 21.32
CA ILE A 361 -9.74 6.71 20.11
C ILE A 361 -11.18 6.29 20.41
N ALA A 362 -12.13 7.21 20.30
CA ALA A 362 -13.55 7.01 20.59
C ALA A 362 -13.79 6.27 21.93
N GLY A 363 -13.10 6.73 22.99
CA GLY A 363 -13.18 6.20 24.36
C GLY A 363 -12.29 4.99 24.65
N ILE A 364 -11.83 4.25 23.63
CA ILE A 364 -11.02 3.05 23.83
C ILE A 364 -9.53 3.42 23.90
N SER A 365 -8.82 2.86 24.88
CA SER A 365 -7.39 3.11 25.05
C SER A 365 -6.59 2.73 23.80
N LEU A 366 -5.62 3.57 23.43
CA LEU A 366 -4.84 3.30 22.22
C LEU A 366 -4.02 2.00 22.33
N LYS A 367 -3.53 1.66 23.52
CA LYS A 367 -2.79 0.39 23.75
C LYS A 367 -3.67 -0.82 23.43
N GLU A 368 -4.95 -0.79 23.82
CA GLU A 368 -5.90 -1.84 23.47
C GLU A 368 -6.12 -1.93 21.95
N TYR A 369 -6.24 -0.79 21.27
CA TYR A 369 -6.29 -0.77 19.81
C TYR A 369 -5.08 -1.38 19.14
N VAL A 370 -3.88 -1.09 19.62
CA VAL A 370 -2.64 -1.64 19.06
C VAL A 370 -2.56 -3.15 19.23
N VAL A 371 -3.09 -3.71 20.33
CA VAL A 371 -3.19 -5.15 20.52
C VAL A 371 -4.04 -5.79 19.41
N MET A 372 -5.20 -5.21 19.11
CA MET A 372 -6.15 -5.69 18.10
C MET A 372 -5.71 -5.42 16.66
N THR A 373 -5.14 -4.23 16.42
CA THR A 373 -4.73 -3.76 15.09
C THR A 373 -3.41 -2.97 15.17
N PRO A 374 -2.26 -3.66 15.17
CA PRO A 374 -0.95 -3.00 15.22
C PRO A 374 -0.71 -2.01 14.08
N ARG A 375 -1.42 -2.20 12.95
CA ARG A 375 -1.38 -1.31 11.78
C ARG A 375 -1.70 0.15 12.10
N ILE A 376 -2.40 0.43 13.20
CA ILE A 376 -2.68 1.81 13.61
C ILE A 376 -1.40 2.64 13.83
N LEU A 377 -0.29 2.00 14.23
CA LEU A 377 1.01 2.67 14.41
C LEU A 377 1.65 3.15 13.10
N THR A 378 1.16 2.66 11.95
CA THR A 378 1.63 3.10 10.62
C THR A 378 0.99 4.42 10.18
N ILE A 379 -0.06 4.86 10.86
CA ILE A 379 -0.90 6.00 10.46
C ILE A 379 -0.32 7.27 11.08
N PRO A 380 -0.22 8.39 10.34
CA PRO A 380 0.22 9.66 10.92
C PRO A 380 -0.62 10.05 12.14
N TYR A 381 0.04 10.46 13.24
CA TYR A 381 -0.65 10.77 14.50
C TYR A 381 -1.80 11.80 14.35
N HIS A 382 -1.64 12.79 13.47
CA HIS A 382 -2.64 13.82 13.24
C HIS A 382 -3.89 13.27 12.53
N GLN A 383 -3.74 12.25 11.69
CA GLN A 383 -4.87 11.55 11.09
C GLN A 383 -5.63 10.73 12.13
N LEU A 384 -4.92 10.10 13.08
CA LEU A 384 -5.58 9.40 14.19
C LEU A 384 -6.43 10.34 15.05
N LEU A 385 -5.95 11.57 15.31
CA LEU A 385 -6.74 12.58 16.02
C LEU A 385 -8.01 12.99 15.26
N GLN A 386 -7.94 13.08 13.93
CA GLN A 386 -9.13 13.37 13.12
C GLN A 386 -10.10 12.17 13.07
N VAL A 387 -9.56 10.95 12.96
CA VAL A 387 -10.37 9.71 13.05
C VAL A 387 -11.10 9.65 14.38
N ASP A 388 -10.41 9.93 15.50
CA ASP A 388 -11.01 10.02 16.83
C ASP A 388 -12.17 11.01 16.86
N GLN A 389 -11.96 12.25 16.38
CA GLN A 389 -13.02 13.26 16.30
C GLN A 389 -14.23 12.83 15.45
N ILE A 390 -14.02 12.09 14.36
CA ILE A 390 -15.10 11.59 13.51
C ILE A 390 -15.87 10.47 14.22
N LEU A 391 -15.14 9.49 14.78
CA LEU A 391 -15.76 8.33 15.43
C LEU A 391 -16.49 8.70 16.73
N SER A 392 -15.95 9.65 17.51
CA SER A 392 -16.62 10.16 18.71
C SER A 392 -17.97 10.83 18.43
N LYS A 393 -18.16 11.39 17.23
CA LYS A 393 -19.45 12.01 16.85
C LYS A 393 -20.55 11.00 16.52
N LEU A 394 -20.19 9.74 16.26
CA LEU A 394 -21.16 8.69 15.94
C LEU A 394 -21.84 8.11 17.18
N ASP A 395 -21.33 8.41 18.37
CA ASP A 395 -21.84 7.93 19.66
C ASP A 395 -22.10 6.41 19.67
N LEU A 396 -21.14 5.66 19.14
CA LEU A 396 -21.23 4.20 19.05
C LEU A 396 -20.70 3.56 20.33
N PRO A 397 -21.32 2.47 20.81
CA PRO A 397 -20.82 1.78 21.98
C PRO A 397 -19.45 1.16 21.68
N GLU A 398 -18.53 1.21 22.65
CA GLU A 398 -17.15 0.72 22.50
C GLU A 398 -17.07 -0.71 21.96
N THR A 399 -18.02 -1.58 22.32
CA THR A 399 -18.10 -2.96 21.84
C THR A 399 -18.19 -3.04 20.31
N SER A 400 -18.85 -2.07 19.67
CA SER A 400 -18.95 -1.98 18.20
C SER A 400 -17.61 -1.62 17.56
N LEU A 401 -16.90 -0.67 18.17
CA LEU A 401 -15.59 -0.21 17.71
C LEU A 401 -14.53 -1.30 17.89
N LYS A 402 -14.58 -2.04 19.01
CA LYS A 402 -13.73 -3.22 19.26
C LYS A 402 -14.02 -4.37 18.29
N ALA A 403 -15.25 -4.50 17.80
CA ALA A 403 -15.59 -5.50 16.78
C ALA A 403 -15.00 -5.17 15.40
N LEU A 404 -14.73 -3.89 15.09
CA LEU A 404 -14.14 -3.46 13.81
C LEU A 404 -13.02 -2.43 14.00
N PRO A 405 -11.89 -2.79 14.64
CA PRO A 405 -10.83 -1.85 14.96
C PRO A 405 -10.11 -1.32 13.72
N ARG A 406 -10.22 -2.03 12.59
CA ARG A 406 -9.65 -1.63 11.30
C ARG A 406 -10.27 -0.35 10.73
N ILE A 407 -11.42 0.09 11.23
CA ILE A 407 -12.01 1.38 10.82
C ILE A 407 -11.03 2.54 11.04
N CYS A 408 -10.21 2.46 12.11
CA CYS A 408 -9.20 3.46 12.41
C CYS A 408 -8.04 3.49 11.40
N THR A 409 -8.01 2.56 10.45
CA THR A 409 -7.00 2.50 9.38
C THR A 409 -7.41 3.20 8.09
N LEU A 410 -8.64 3.71 8.02
CA LEU A 410 -9.10 4.54 6.90
C LEU A 410 -8.54 5.96 7.01
N HIS A 411 -8.38 6.61 5.87
CA HIS A 411 -8.06 8.03 5.83
C HIS A 411 -9.23 8.83 6.42
N PRO A 412 -9.00 9.90 7.20
CA PRO A 412 -10.07 10.74 7.75
C PRO A 412 -11.06 11.23 6.70
N ASP A 413 -10.55 11.70 5.56
CA ASP A 413 -11.40 12.17 4.45
C ASP A 413 -12.30 11.06 3.91
N THR A 414 -11.77 9.85 3.70
CA THR A 414 -12.56 8.70 3.24
C THR A 414 -13.60 8.29 4.27
N LEU A 415 -13.26 8.36 5.56
CA LEU A 415 -14.18 8.07 6.65
C LEU A 415 -15.34 9.08 6.65
N GLN A 416 -15.03 10.37 6.53
CA GLN A 416 -16.01 11.44 6.52
C GLN A 416 -16.88 11.45 5.26
N GLU A 417 -16.29 11.24 4.08
CA GLU A 417 -16.98 11.16 2.80
C GLU A 417 -18.03 10.04 2.83
N ARG A 418 -17.61 8.82 3.18
CA ARG A 418 -18.52 7.67 3.26
C ARG A 418 -19.59 7.83 4.31
N LEU A 419 -19.26 8.47 5.43
CA LEU A 419 -20.25 8.81 6.46
C LEU A 419 -21.30 9.79 5.91
N ASN A 420 -20.86 10.85 5.23
CA ASN A 420 -21.75 11.83 4.62
C ASN A 420 -22.66 11.19 3.57
N GLU A 421 -22.10 10.32 2.71
CA GLU A 421 -22.86 9.58 1.69
C GLU A 421 -23.95 8.71 2.33
N LEU A 422 -23.61 7.94 3.37
CA LEU A 422 -24.59 7.12 4.10
C LEU A 422 -25.65 7.97 4.79
N GLN A 423 -25.30 9.16 5.29
CA GLN A 423 -26.26 10.09 5.90
C GLN A 423 -27.23 10.72 4.89
N GLN A 424 -26.90 10.77 3.60
CA GLN A 424 -27.83 11.26 2.56
C GLN A 424 -28.94 10.25 2.24
N ILE A 425 -28.78 8.99 2.63
CA ILE A 425 -29.74 7.91 2.33
C ILE A 425 -30.71 7.78 3.53
N PRO A 426 -32.00 8.13 3.36
CA PRO A 426 -32.95 8.18 4.48
C PRO A 426 -33.09 6.87 5.26
N GLU A 427 -32.95 5.74 4.58
CA GLU A 427 -33.03 4.40 5.15
C GLU A 427 -31.93 4.14 6.19
N PHE A 428 -30.82 4.88 6.15
CA PHE A 428 -29.71 4.74 7.09
C PHE A 428 -29.77 5.68 8.29
N TYR A 429 -30.76 6.61 8.37
CA TYR A 429 -30.92 7.46 9.56
C TYR A 429 -31.13 6.64 10.84
N ALA A 430 -31.94 5.58 10.77
CA ALA A 430 -32.19 4.70 11.91
C ALA A 430 -30.96 3.88 12.34
N LEU A 431 -29.92 3.80 11.51
CA LEU A 431 -28.72 3.01 11.77
C LEU A 431 -27.52 3.85 12.25
N GLN A 432 -27.65 5.16 12.41
CA GLN A 432 -26.51 6.04 12.74
C GLN A 432 -25.73 5.59 13.98
N SER A 433 -26.44 5.22 15.05
CA SER A 433 -25.84 4.70 16.29
C SER A 433 -25.73 3.16 16.32
N HIS A 434 -26.03 2.48 15.22
CA HIS A 434 -26.02 1.02 15.17
C HIS A 434 -24.62 0.48 14.78
N PRO A 435 -24.11 -0.59 15.42
CA PRO A 435 -22.79 -1.19 15.13
C PRO A 435 -22.51 -1.50 13.64
N ARG A 436 -23.58 -1.80 12.89
CA ARG A 436 -23.50 -2.08 11.44
C ARG A 436 -23.08 -0.86 10.62
N MET A 437 -23.26 0.37 11.12
CA MET A 437 -22.82 1.59 10.46
C MET A 437 -21.32 1.54 10.16
N LEU A 438 -20.50 1.09 11.11
CA LEU A 438 -19.05 0.93 10.91
C LEU A 438 -18.71 -0.05 9.77
N HIS A 439 -19.49 -1.12 9.63
CA HIS A 439 -19.29 -2.10 8.57
C HIS A 439 -19.64 -1.52 7.20
N LEU A 440 -20.72 -0.73 7.11
CA LEU A 440 -21.11 -0.03 5.88
C LEU A 440 -20.01 0.97 5.47
N ILE A 441 -19.49 1.75 6.42
CA ILE A 441 -18.40 2.70 6.14
C ILE A 441 -17.13 1.96 5.70
N TYR A 442 -16.73 0.90 6.40
CA TYR A 442 -15.49 0.21 6.07
C TYR A 442 -15.57 -0.55 4.73
N TYR A 443 -16.69 -1.23 4.47
CA TYR A 443 -16.94 -2.00 3.26
C TYR A 443 -17.75 -1.26 2.21
N HIS A 444 -17.70 0.08 2.21
CA HIS A 444 -18.51 0.95 1.33
C HIS A 444 -18.45 0.53 -0.15
N ASN A 445 -17.25 0.29 -0.69
CA ASN A 445 -17.10 -0.10 -2.09
C ASN A 445 -17.80 -1.44 -2.41
N LYS A 446 -17.85 -2.39 -1.47
CA LYS A 446 -18.53 -3.66 -1.70
C LYS A 446 -20.05 -3.54 -1.61
N THR A 447 -20.52 -2.68 -0.71
CA THR A 447 -21.95 -2.46 -0.48
C THR A 447 -22.58 -1.63 -1.60
N TYR A 448 -21.85 -0.62 -2.12
CA TYR A 448 -22.31 0.18 -3.25
C TYR A 448 -22.68 -0.70 -4.46
N TYR A 449 -21.82 -1.65 -4.84
CA TYR A 449 -22.08 -2.58 -5.96
C TYR A 449 -23.21 -3.58 -5.72
N MET A 450 -23.67 -3.77 -4.48
CA MET A 450 -24.81 -4.64 -4.19
C MET A 450 -26.14 -3.88 -4.23
N ILE A 451 -26.10 -2.55 -4.07
CA ILE A 451 -27.27 -1.68 -4.03
C ILE A 451 -27.53 -1.07 -5.41
N SER A 452 -26.47 -0.79 -6.20
CA SER A 452 -26.53 -0.32 -7.59
C SER A 452 -26.69 -1.45 -8.59
#